data_AF-A0A3N4K7Q7-F1
#
_entry.id   AF-A0A3N4K7Q7-F1
#
_cell.length_a   1.000
_cell.length_b   1.000
_cell.length_c   1.000
_cell.angle_alpha   90.00
_cell.angle_beta   90.00
_cell.angle_gamma   90.00
#
_symmetry.space_group_name_H-M   'P 1'
#
loop_
_entity.id
_entity.type
_entity.pdbx_description
1 polymer ?
#
loop_
_entity_poly.entity_id
_entity_poly.type
_entity_poly.pdbx_seq_one_letter_code
_entity_poly.pdbx_strand_id
1 'polypeptide(L)'
;NNIDSIDWLPQSPDLNLIEALWAHMETELGETFGRISDLKTLKDVLKSTWDNTITRDMLDNLIKSMPRRLSAVIAAGGDATPY
;
A
#
# COMPACT_ATOMS: atom_id res chain seq x y z
N ASN A 1 -8.69 -13.64 -20.08
CA ASN A 1 -8.83 -13.08 -18.72
C ASN A 1 -9.52 -14.08 -17.80
N ASN A 2 -8.88 -15.24 -17.56
CA ASN A 2 -9.41 -16.30 -16.68
C ASN A 2 -8.53 -16.33 -15.43
N ILE A 3 -8.79 -15.41 -14.50
CA ILE A 3 -8.03 -15.24 -13.26
C ILE A 3 -9.01 -15.47 -12.11
N ASP A 4 -8.60 -16.28 -11.15
CA ASP A 4 -9.39 -16.53 -9.94
C ASP A 4 -9.44 -15.26 -9.09
N SER A 5 -10.66 -14.86 -8.71
CA SER A 5 -10.90 -13.73 -7.83
C SER A 5 -10.90 -14.17 -6.37
N ILE A 6 -10.41 -13.32 -5.49
CA ILE A 6 -10.54 -13.50 -4.04
C ILE A 6 -11.83 -12.82 -3.59
N ASP A 7 -12.59 -13.50 -2.73
CA ASP A 7 -13.74 -12.88 -2.04
C ASP A 7 -13.21 -11.79 -1.09
N TRP A 8 -13.56 -10.54 -1.40
CA TRP A 8 -13.08 -9.37 -0.66
C TRP A 8 -14.17 -8.77 0.21
N LEU A 9 -13.86 -8.51 1.47
CA LEU A 9 -14.80 -7.87 2.40
C LEU A 9 -14.93 -6.37 2.09
N PRO A 10 -16.14 -5.80 2.19
CA PRO A 10 -16.32 -4.36 2.08
C PRO A 10 -15.60 -3.65 3.23
N GLN A 11 -15.08 -2.44 2.96
CA GLN A 11 -14.46 -1.57 3.98
C GLN A 11 -13.22 -2.16 4.69
N SER A 12 -12.43 -3.00 4.02
CA SER A 12 -11.17 -3.55 4.57
C SER A 12 -9.92 -2.96 3.90
N PRO A 13 -9.63 -1.65 4.05
CA PRO A 13 -8.39 -1.07 3.54
C PRO A 13 -7.15 -1.64 4.25
N ASP A 14 -7.31 -2.07 5.50
CA ASP A 14 -6.28 -2.68 6.34
C ASP A 14 -5.79 -4.04 5.80
N LEU A 15 -6.60 -4.71 4.99
CA LEU A 15 -6.19 -5.90 4.24
C LEU A 15 -5.61 -5.57 2.86
N ASN A 16 -5.88 -4.39 2.31
CA ASN A 16 -5.46 -4.00 0.98
C ASN A 16 -3.97 -3.59 0.97
N LEU A 17 -3.11 -4.50 0.53
CA LEU A 17 -1.67 -4.28 0.53
C LEU A 17 -1.22 -3.03 -0.24
N ILE A 18 -1.95 -2.60 -1.27
CA ILE A 18 -1.55 -1.41 -2.03
C ILE A 18 -1.61 -0.13 -1.18
N GLU A 19 -2.44 -0.07 -0.15
CA GLU A 19 -2.51 1.09 0.76
C GLU A 19 -1.17 1.29 1.49
N ALA A 20 -0.53 0.19 1.90
CA ALA A 20 0.79 0.25 2.51
C ALA A 20 1.88 0.73 1.52
N LEU A 21 1.75 0.39 0.23
CA LEU A 21 2.64 0.91 -0.80
C LEU A 21 2.42 2.41 -1.03
N TRP A 22 1.16 2.85 -1.08
CA TRP A 22 0.85 4.27 -1.21
C TRP A 22 1.37 5.08 -0.02
N ALA A 23 1.18 4.60 1.21
CA ALA A 23 1.71 5.23 2.41
C ALA A 23 3.24 5.37 2.38
N HIS A 24 3.95 4.33 1.92
CA HIS A 24 5.40 4.41 1.75
C HIS A 24 5.79 5.46 0.71
N MET A 25 5.14 5.46 -0.46
CA MET A 25 5.42 6.44 -1.50
C MET A 25 5.12 7.88 -1.06
N GLU A 26 4.00 8.12 -0.37
CA GLU A 26 3.64 9.44 0.15
C GLU A 26 4.70 9.95 1.14
N THR A 27 5.24 9.07 1.98
CA THR A 27 6.33 9.38 2.90
C THR A 27 7.59 9.79 2.12
N GLU A 28 8.05 8.97 1.18
CA GLU A 28 9.24 9.24 0.36
C GLU A 28 9.11 10.53 -0.45
N LEU A 29 7.92 10.79 -1.01
CA LEU A 29 7.61 12.02 -1.73
C LEU A 29 7.69 13.25 -0.83
N GLY A 30 7.07 13.16 0.35
CA GLY A 30 7.06 14.25 1.32
C GLY A 30 8.45 14.58 1.85
N GLU A 31 9.27 13.56 2.13
CA GLU A 31 10.63 13.73 2.63
C GLU A 31 11.59 14.25 1.54
N THR A 32 11.46 13.77 0.31
CA THR A 32 12.40 14.11 -0.78
C THR A 32 12.06 15.44 -1.45
N PHE A 33 10.77 15.72 -1.70
CA PHE A 33 10.34 16.84 -2.54
C PHE A 33 9.51 17.88 -1.79
N GLY A 34 9.01 17.56 -0.59
CA GLY A 34 8.11 18.43 0.15
C GLY A 34 6.81 18.71 -0.60
N ARG A 35 6.31 19.94 -0.52
CA ARG A 35 5.04 20.33 -1.14
C ARG A 35 5.22 20.64 -2.63
N ILE A 36 4.59 19.84 -3.48
CA ILE A 36 4.52 20.04 -4.94
C ILE A 36 3.17 20.69 -5.29
N SER A 37 3.18 21.82 -6.00
CA SER A 37 1.97 22.56 -6.40
C SER A 37 1.59 22.41 -7.88
N ASP A 38 2.49 21.89 -8.71
CA ASP A 38 2.26 21.68 -10.15
C ASP A 38 1.95 20.21 -10.47
N LEU A 39 0.93 20.00 -11.31
CA LEU A 39 0.46 18.66 -11.66
C LEU A 39 1.46 17.89 -12.53
N LYS A 40 2.19 18.57 -13.41
CA LYS A 40 3.17 17.91 -14.28
C LYS A 40 4.34 17.42 -13.43
N THR A 41 4.89 18.28 -12.57
CA THR A 41 5.93 17.91 -11.62
C THR A 41 5.47 16.78 -10.70
N LEU A 42 4.25 16.83 -10.18
CA LEU A 42 3.71 15.77 -9.34
C LEU A 42 3.70 14.42 -10.07
N LYS A 43 3.25 14.38 -11.34
CA LYS A 43 3.26 13.15 -12.15
C LYS A 43 4.65 12.62 -12.42
N ASP A 44 5.58 13.49 -12.80
CA ASP A 44 6.96 13.12 -13.12
C ASP A 44 7.66 12.56 -11.88
N VAL A 45 7.47 13.21 -10.73
CA VAL A 45 8.04 12.79 -9.45
C VAL A 45 7.38 11.51 -8.93
N LEU A 46 6.05 11.38 -8.97
CA LEU A 46 5.35 10.14 -8.59
C LEU A 46 5.89 8.92 -9.34
N LYS A 47 6.07 9.06 -10.66
CA LYS A 47 6.60 7.99 -11.49
C LYS A 47 8.04 7.66 -11.12
N SER A 48 8.88 8.69 -10.94
CA SER A 48 10.26 8.52 -10.48
C SER A 48 10.32 7.81 -9.12
N THR A 49 9.49 8.19 -8.16
CA THR A 49 9.45 7.55 -6.84
C THR A 49 9.00 6.10 -6.95
N TRP A 50 7.94 5.81 -7.72
CA TRP A 50 7.47 4.45 -7.97
C TRP A 50 8.59 3.56 -8.51
N ASP A 51 9.29 4.02 -9.55
CA ASP A 51 10.33 3.26 -10.24
C ASP A 51 11.58 3.00 -9.36
N ASN A 52 11.85 3.88 -8.38
CA ASN A 52 13.11 3.84 -7.62
C ASN A 52 12.97 3.35 -6.16
N THR A 53 11.79 3.47 -5.54
CA THR A 53 11.60 3.15 -4.10
C THR A 53 11.00 1.77 -3.86
N ILE A 54 10.23 1.24 -4.81
CA ILE A 54 9.55 -0.04 -4.64
C ILE A 54 10.52 -1.18 -4.94
N THR A 55 11.05 -1.80 -3.89
CA THR A 55 11.92 -2.97 -3.99
C THR A 55 11.13 -4.27 -3.95
N ARG A 56 11.71 -5.33 -4.54
CA ARG A 56 11.13 -6.68 -4.47
C ARG A 56 11.01 -7.19 -3.03
N ASP A 57 12.01 -6.92 -2.19
CA ASP A 57 12.00 -7.36 -0.80
C ASP A 57 10.86 -6.70 -0.01
N MET A 58 10.57 -5.43 -0.28
CA MET A 58 9.42 -4.75 0.32
C MET A 58 8.10 -5.41 -0.08
N LEU A 59 7.91 -5.72 -1.37
CA LEU A 59 6.73 -6.41 -1.87
C LEU A 59 6.59 -7.81 -1.24
N ASP A 60 7.68 -8.57 -1.19
CA ASP A 60 7.69 -9.91 -0.61
C ASP A 60 7.34 -9.87 0.89
N ASN A 61 7.88 -8.91 1.64
CA ASN A 61 7.56 -8.73 3.06
C ASN A 61 6.10 -8.31 3.26
N LEU A 62 5.57 -7.47 2.38
CA LEU A 62 4.19 -7.03 2.42
C LEU A 62 3.21 -8.19 2.17
N ILE A 63 3.49 -9.02 1.17
CA ILE A 63 2.73 -10.26 0.89
C ILE A 63 2.81 -11.21 2.09
N LYS A 64 4.02 -11.44 2.63
CA LYS A 64 4.23 -12.29 3.81
C LYS A 64 3.51 -11.77 5.07
N SER A 65 3.12 -10.49 5.10
CA SER A 65 2.36 -9.91 6.21
C SER A 65 0.88 -10.30 6.24
N MET A 66 0.31 -10.77 5.12
CA MET A 66 -1.13 -11.05 4.99
C MET A 66 -1.70 -11.98 6.07
N PRO A 67 -1.07 -13.12 6.40
CA PRO A 67 -1.59 -13.99 7.47
C PRO A 67 -1.71 -13.27 8.81
N ARG A 68 -0.79 -12.34 9.10
CA ARG A 68 -0.80 -11.55 10.34
C ARG A 68 -1.90 -10.49 10.33
N ARG A 69 -2.14 -9.82 9.19
CA ARG A 69 -3.25 -8.87 9.01
C ARG A 69 -4.61 -9.57 9.18
N LEU A 70 -4.80 -10.71 8.53
CA LEU A 70 -6.01 -11.53 8.67
C LEU A 70 -6.24 -11.98 10.11
N SER A 71 -5.18 -12.44 10.79
CA SER A 71 -5.25 -12.80 12.21
C SER A 71 -5.69 -11.63 13.09
N ALA A 72 -5.24 -10.40 12.77
CA ALA A 72 -5.65 -9.20 13.49
C ALA A 72 -7.14 -8.88 13.27
N VAL A 73 -7.64 -9.01 12.03
CA VAL A 73 -9.07 -8.81 11.73
C VAL A 73 -9.94 -9.83 12.48
N ILE A 74 -9.51 -11.10 12.49
CA ILE A 74 -10.21 -12.16 13.25
C ILE A 74 -10.22 -11.85 14.75
N ALA A 75 -9.07 -11.43 15.30
CA ALA A 75 -8.96 -11.06 16.71
C ALA A 75 -9.80 -9.82 17.07
N ALA A 76 -9.97 -8.89 16.11
CA ALA A 76 -10.83 -7.73 16.23
C ALA A 76 -12.32 -8.03 15.97
N GLY A 77 -12.68 -9.30 15.68
CA GLY A 77 -14.07 -9.66 15.38
C GLY A 77 -14.61 -9.06 14.07
N GLY A 78 -13.72 -8.69 13.14
CA GLY A 78 -14.07 -8.01 11.89
C GLY A 78 -13.97 -6.48 11.93
N ASP A 79 -13.65 -5.90 13.09
CA ASP A 79 -13.42 -4.46 13.21
C ASP A 79 -12.04 -4.03 12.65
N ALA A 80 -11.85 -2.72 12.50
CA ALA A 80 -10.64 -2.12 11.95
C ALA A 80 -9.38 -2.50 12.74
N THR A 81 -8.30 -2.76 12.02
CA THR A 81 -6.99 -3.08 12.60
C THR A 81 -5.98 -1.95 12.42
N PRO A 82 -4.82 -1.98 13.10
CA PRO A 82 -3.77 -0.97 12.92
C PRO A 82 -3.03 -1.02 11.57
N TYR A 83 -3.48 -1.84 10.62
CA TYR A 83 -2.78 -2.16 9.37
C TYR A 83 -3.22 -1.33 8.17
#